data_AF-V6F851-F1
#
_entry.id   AF-V6F851-F1
#
_cell.length_a   1.000
_cell.length_b   1.000
_cell.length_c   1.000
_cell.angle_alpha   90.00
_cell.angle_beta   90.00
_cell.angle_gamma   90.00
#
_symmetry.space_group_name_H-M   'P 1'
#
loop_
_entity.id
_entity.type
_entity.pdbx_description
1 polymer ?
#
loop_
_entity_poly.entity_id
_entity_poly.type
_entity_poly.pdbx_seq_one_letter_code
_entity_poly.pdbx_strand_id
1 'polypeptide(L)' 'MAFLLELWAFLRARKKYWLLPILVMMVLFGGLIVLSQGSAVAPFIYTLF' A
#
# COMPACT_ATOMS: atom_id res chain seq x y z
N MET A 1 13.54 0.29 -14.43
CA MET A 1 12.16 0.59 -14.88
C MET A 1 11.50 -0.49 -15.74
N ALA A 2 12.24 -1.33 -16.46
CA ALA A 2 11.65 -2.43 -17.27
C ALA A 2 10.93 -3.50 -16.42
N PHE A 3 11.52 -3.91 -15.29
CA PHE A 3 10.98 -4.98 -14.44
C PHE A 3 9.55 -4.71 -13.92
N LEU A 4 9.25 -3.49 -13.46
CA LEU A 4 7.91 -3.15 -12.95
C LEU A 4 6.86 -3.14 -14.08
N LEU A 5 7.26 -2.74 -15.29
CA LEU A 5 6.38 -2.77 -16.47
C LEU A 5 6.11 -4.20 -16.92
N GLU A 6 7.12 -5.07 -16.94
CA GLU A 6 6.98 -6.50 -17.24
C GLU A 6 6.11 -7.22 -16.21
N LEU A 7 6.30 -6.93 -14.92
CA LEU A 7 5.47 -7.45 -13.84
C LEU A 7 4.00 -7.00 -13.99
N TRP A 8 3.77 -5.73 -14.33
CA TRP A 8 2.43 -5.20 -14.57
C TRP A 8 1.77 -5.86 -15.78
N ALA A 9 2.51 -6.03 -16.88
CA ALA A 9 2.03 -6.72 -18.08
C ALA A 9 1.65 -8.19 -17.78
N PHE A 10 2.45 -8.90 -17.01
CA PHE A 10 2.18 -10.27 -16.57
C PHE A 10 0.92 -10.36 -15.69
N LEU A 11 0.77 -9.45 -14.72
CA LEU A 11 -0.40 -9.38 -13.83
C LEU A 11 -1.68 -9.08 -14.63
N ARG A 12 -1.59 -8.17 -15.61
CA ARG A 12 -2.68 -7.84 -16.54
C ARG A 12 -3.07 -9.01 -17.43
N ALA A 13 -2.10 -9.73 -17.99
CA ALA A 13 -2.33 -10.91 -18.82
C ALA A 13 -3.02 -12.05 -18.04
N ARG A 14 -2.70 -12.23 -16.76
CA ARG A 14 -3.30 -13.25 -15.88
C ARG A 14 -4.61 -12.81 -15.22
N LYS A 15 -5.12 -11.61 -15.52
CA LYS A 15 -6.30 -10.98 -14.88
C LYS A 15 -6.26 -10.95 -13.35
N LYS A 16 -5.08 -10.97 -12.74
CA LYS A 16 -4.89 -10.95 -11.27
C LYS A 16 -5.07 -9.56 -10.65
N TYR A 17 -5.83 -8.67 -11.30
CA TYR A 17 -6.13 -7.32 -10.80
C TYR A 17 -6.85 -7.33 -9.47
N TRP A 18 -7.50 -8.44 -9.10
CA TRP A 18 -8.11 -8.65 -7.79
C TRP A 18 -7.12 -8.53 -6.62
N LEU A 19 -5.81 -8.59 -6.87
CA LEU A 19 -4.78 -8.41 -5.85
C LEU A 19 -4.46 -6.92 -5.58
N LEU A 20 -4.78 -6.00 -6.49
CA LEU A 20 -4.56 -4.57 -6.30
C LEU A 20 -5.22 -4.03 -5.02
N PRO A 21 -6.52 -4.32 -4.75
CA PRO A 21 -7.17 -3.86 -3.53
C PRO A 21 -6.44 -4.31 -2.25
N ILE A 22 -6.00 -5.57 -2.21
CA ILE A 22 -5.27 -6.12 -1.07
C ILE A 22 -3.93 -5.40 -0.90
N LEU A 23 -3.21 -5.19 -2.00
CA LEU A 23 -1.91 -4.52 -2.00
C LEU A 23 -2.04 -3.04 -1.57
N VAL A 24 -3.09 -2.35 -2.02
CA VAL A 24 -3.42 -0.98 -1.60
C VAL A 24 -3.72 -0.93 -0.09
N MET A 25 -4.54 -1.85 0.41
CA MET A 25 -4.82 -1.93 1.85
C MET A 25 -3.57 -2.22 2.67
N MET A 26 -2.70 -3.12 2.21
CA MET A 26 -1.41 -3.41 2.87
C MET A 26 -0.51 -2.18 2.95
N VAL A 27 -0.43 -1.39 1.87
CA VAL A 27 0.36 -0.15 1.85
C VAL A 27 -0.26 0.91 2.75
N LEU A 28 -1.59 1.08 2.73
CA LEU A 28 -2.30 2.01 3.60
C LEU A 28 -2.06 1.70 5.08
N PHE A 29 -2.34 0.48 5.52
CA PHE A 29 -2.17 0.10 6.92
C PHE A 29 -0.70 0.06 7.33
N GLY A 30 0.19 -0.46 6.48
CA GLY A 30 1.63 -0.44 6.73
C GLY A 30 2.17 0.99 6.86
N GLY A 31 1.73 1.90 5.99
CA GLY A 31 2.07 3.32 6.05
C GLY A 31 1.56 3.99 7.32
N LEU A 32 0.30 3.74 7.70
CA LEU A 32 -0.29 4.24 8.95
C LEU A 32 0.47 3.75 10.19
N ILE A 33 0.93 2.50 10.21
CA ILE A 33 1.72 1.93 11.31
C ILE A 33 3.09 2.62 11.41
N VAL A 34 3.76 2.86 10.28
CA VAL A 34 5.04 3.58 10.28
C VAL A 34 4.84 5.03 10.72
N LEU A 35 3.76 5.68 10.29
CA LEU A 35 3.43 7.06 10.68
C LEU A 35 2.96 7.19 12.13
N SER A 36 2.52 6.11 12.77
CA SER A 36 2.12 6.13 14.19
C SER A 36 3.28 5.90 15.16
N GLN A 37 4.42 5.36 14.70
CA GLN A 37 5.59 5.17 15.54
C GLN A 37 6.46 6.44 15.58
N GLY A 38 6.48 7.13 16.73
CA GLY A 38 7.46 8.19 17.05
C GLY A 38 7.48 9.40 16.12
N SER A 39 6.46 9.56 15.27
CA SER A 39 6.35 10.63 14.28
C SER A 39 5.56 11.81 14.85
N ALA A 40 5.88 13.02 14.37
CA ALA A 40 5.06 14.22 14.62
C ALA A 40 3.62 14.08 14.11
N VAL A 41 3.34 13.08 13.26
CA VAL A 41 2.01 12.78 12.72
C VAL A 41 1.18 11.90 13.67
N ALA A 42 1.79 11.21 14.63
CA ALA A 42 1.11 10.28 15.53
C ALA A 42 -0.08 10.88 16.31
N PRO A 43 -0.02 12.12 16.85
CA PRO A 43 -1.15 12.74 17.55
C PRO A 43 -2.41 12.88 16.69
N PHE A 44 -2.26 13.16 15.39
CA PHE A 44 -3.38 13.30 14.46
C PHE A 44 -4.05 11.95 14.15
N ILE A 45 -3.27 10.87 14.17
CA ILE A 45 -3.80 9.51 14.01
C ILE A 45 -4.65 9.15 15.23
N TYR A 46 -4.17 9.43 16.45
CA TYR A 46 -4.92 9.14 17.68
C TYR A 46 -6.25 9.88 17.80
N THR A 47 -6.40 11.07 17.19
CA THR A 47 -7.69 11.78 17.22
C THR A 47 -8.73 11.22 16.25
N LEU A 48 -8.30 10.40 15.28
CA LEU A 48 -9.17 9.84 14.24
C LEU A 48 -9.85 8.52 14.67
N PHE A 49 -9.36 7.89 15.74
CA PHE A 49 -9.78 6.59 16.27
C PHE A 49 -10.23 6.73 17.73
#